data_AF-A0A369V2H5-F1
#
_entry.id   AF-A0A369V2H5-F1
#
_cell.length_a   1.000
_cell.length_b   1.000
_cell.length_c   1.000
_cell.angle_alpha   90.00
_cell.angle_beta   90.00
_cell.angle_gamma   90.00
#
_symmetry.space_group_name_H-M   'P 1'
#
loop_
_entity.id
_entity.type
_entity.pdbx_description
1 polymer ?
#
loop_
_entity_poly.entity_id
_entity_poly.type
_entity_poly.pdbx_seq_one_letter_code
_entity_poly.pdbx_strand_id
1 'polypeptide(L)'
;MRVTPSKANERERPAMSEHGTRGQDGTTGSGTGDGSADPATEAFVAHRNLLFTVAYELLGSAADAEDVLQETWLRWTGVDLAEVRDRRAYLVRITTRQALSRLRTLGRRKESYVGEWLPEPLLTTPDVAEDVELADSVSMAMMLVMETLTPTERAVFVLREVFDLGYDEIAEAVDKSQAAVRQTAHRARAHVAARRPRGVVSRTESRDALDAFQRAVRTGDLQGLLDILAPDVVLLGDGGGIKQAILRPVTGADKVARLLLGGLVKLPTTMSMDPVQVNGHPALLIRLDGDLDTVMAVRFDDGRISGLYAVRNPEKLTRMERETALHR
;
A
#
# COMPACT_ATOMS: atom_id res chain seq x y z
N MET A 1 69.06 -39.64 13.34
CA MET A 1 70.00 -40.15 12.31
C MET A 1 69.95 -39.21 11.10
N ARG A 2 70.96 -38.32 10.98
CA ARG A 2 71.67 -37.89 9.74
C ARG A 2 70.79 -37.43 8.55
N VAL A 3 70.93 -36.24 7.93
CA VAL A 3 72.14 -35.52 7.47
C VAL A 3 71.72 -34.09 7.04
N THR A 4 72.44 -33.05 7.47
CA THR A 4 72.63 -31.76 6.77
C THR A 4 73.70 -31.93 5.69
N PRO A 5 73.75 -31.19 4.55
CA PRO A 5 74.45 -29.88 4.59
C PRO A 5 73.97 -28.86 3.48
N SER A 6 74.15 -27.54 3.67
CA SER A 6 75.23 -26.69 3.07
C SER A 6 74.93 -26.23 1.63
N LYS A 7 75.14 -24.98 1.17
CA LYS A 7 75.91 -23.82 1.64
C LYS A 7 75.55 -22.61 0.74
N ALA A 8 75.69 -21.40 1.30
CA ALA A 8 76.39 -20.20 0.79
C ALA A 8 76.17 -19.73 -0.68
N ASN A 9 76.24 -18.45 -1.04
CA ASN A 9 77.05 -17.37 -0.50
C ASN A 9 76.57 -16.01 -1.05
N GLU A 10 76.87 -14.96 -0.30
CA GLU A 10 76.68 -13.53 -0.59
C GLU A 10 77.59 -13.01 -1.73
N ARG A 11 77.22 -11.85 -2.30
CA ARG A 11 78.06 -10.70 -2.73
C ARG A 11 77.16 -9.70 -3.48
N GLU A 12 76.79 -8.56 -2.90
CA GLU A 12 77.52 -7.27 -2.75
C GLU A 12 77.44 -6.30 -3.98
N ARG A 13 76.64 -5.22 -3.79
CA ARG A 13 76.93 -3.78 -4.08
C ARG A 13 77.07 -3.31 -5.56
N PRO A 14 77.14 -1.99 -5.88
CA PRO A 14 76.29 -0.84 -5.51
C PRO A 14 76.05 0.22 -6.65
N ALA A 15 75.23 1.24 -6.33
CA ALA A 15 75.35 2.71 -6.63
C ALA A 15 75.29 3.36 -8.04
N MET A 16 74.31 4.27 -8.16
CA MET A 16 74.32 5.70 -8.61
C MET A 16 74.87 6.17 -9.98
N SER A 17 74.01 6.88 -10.74
CA SER A 17 74.18 8.28 -11.26
C SER A 17 73.07 8.57 -12.31
N GLU A 18 72.12 9.48 -12.05
CA GLU A 18 72.09 10.93 -12.37
C GLU A 18 72.24 11.31 -13.86
N HIS A 19 71.15 11.76 -14.51
CA HIS A 19 71.06 13.03 -15.26
C HIS A 19 69.67 13.30 -15.88
N GLY A 20 69.14 14.51 -15.69
CA GLY A 20 68.73 15.36 -16.81
C GLY A 20 67.25 15.49 -17.24
N THR A 21 66.47 16.26 -16.48
CA THR A 21 65.59 17.40 -16.89
C THR A 21 64.56 17.33 -18.05
N ARG A 22 63.31 17.68 -17.68
CA ARG A 22 62.27 18.50 -18.37
C ARG A 22 61.26 17.85 -19.34
N GLY A 23 59.99 17.99 -19.00
CA GLY A 23 58.85 17.95 -19.93
C GLY A 23 57.52 17.69 -19.19
N GLN A 24 56.76 18.75 -18.92
CA GLN A 24 55.37 18.69 -18.46
C GLN A 24 54.50 17.92 -19.47
N ASP A 25 53.63 17.05 -18.98
CA ASP A 25 52.19 17.23 -19.19
C ASP A 25 51.41 16.38 -18.18
N GLY A 26 50.63 17.09 -17.37
CA GLY A 26 49.73 16.50 -16.39
C GLY A 26 48.48 15.98 -17.07
N THR A 27 48.06 14.78 -16.69
CA THR A 27 46.64 14.47 -16.54
C THR A 27 46.52 13.53 -15.36
N THR A 28 46.49 14.14 -14.17
CA THR A 28 45.84 13.55 -13.01
C THR A 28 44.37 13.34 -13.37
N GLY A 29 44.00 12.09 -13.65
CA GLY A 29 42.61 11.68 -13.69
C GLY A 29 42.02 11.92 -12.31
N SER A 30 41.33 13.04 -12.16
CA SER A 30 40.49 13.31 -11.00
C SER A 30 39.32 12.33 -11.05
N GLY A 31 39.43 11.25 -10.29
CA GLY A 31 38.28 10.47 -9.85
C GLY A 31 37.45 11.32 -8.90
N THR A 32 36.72 12.29 -9.43
CA THR A 32 35.56 12.87 -8.78
C THR A 32 34.43 11.87 -8.97
N GLY A 33 34.30 10.94 -8.02
CA GLY A 33 33.02 10.27 -7.79
C GLY A 33 32.04 11.34 -7.34
N ASP A 34 31.36 11.94 -8.32
CA ASP A 34 30.25 12.84 -8.07
C ASP A 34 29.15 12.03 -7.38
N GLY A 35 28.65 12.55 -6.27
CA GLY A 35 27.61 11.93 -5.46
C GLY A 35 26.23 11.97 -6.12
N SER A 36 26.15 12.13 -7.44
CA SER A 36 24.91 11.97 -8.19
C SER A 36 24.53 10.49 -8.19
N ALA A 37 23.35 10.17 -7.67
CA ALA A 37 22.86 8.81 -7.73
C ALA A 37 22.85 8.32 -9.18
N ASP A 38 23.15 7.05 -9.42
CA ASP A 38 23.10 6.47 -10.76
C ASP A 38 21.72 6.74 -11.40
N PRO A 39 21.61 7.09 -12.71
CA PRO A 39 20.35 7.48 -13.33
C PRO A 39 19.19 6.47 -13.17
N ALA A 40 19.49 5.18 -12.97
CA ALA A 40 18.47 4.20 -12.64
C ALA A 40 17.90 4.44 -11.23
N THR A 41 18.78 4.70 -10.27
CA THR A 41 18.41 5.07 -8.90
C THR A 41 17.54 6.31 -8.88
N GLU A 42 17.94 7.37 -9.59
CA GLU A 42 17.17 8.62 -9.64
C GLU A 42 15.76 8.41 -10.21
N ALA A 43 15.65 7.67 -11.31
CA ALA A 43 14.36 7.37 -11.92
C ALA A 43 13.44 6.54 -11.01
N PHE A 44 14.00 5.54 -10.30
CA PHE A 44 13.23 4.73 -9.37
C PHE A 44 12.75 5.54 -8.17
N VAL A 45 13.65 6.32 -7.56
CA VAL A 45 13.31 7.17 -6.40
C VAL A 45 12.26 8.21 -6.78
N ALA A 46 12.37 8.83 -7.96
CA ALA A 46 11.40 9.80 -8.47
C ALA A 46 9.98 9.23 -8.60
N HIS A 47 9.83 7.93 -8.87
CA HIS A 47 8.53 7.28 -9.06
C HIS A 47 8.15 6.33 -7.91
N ARG A 48 8.95 6.20 -6.85
CA ARG A 48 8.76 5.20 -5.79
C ARG A 48 7.36 5.24 -5.18
N ASN A 49 6.85 6.42 -4.84
CA ASN A 49 5.54 6.52 -4.20
C ASN A 49 4.39 6.18 -5.17
N LEU A 50 4.52 6.54 -6.46
CA LEU A 50 3.60 6.10 -7.50
C LEU A 50 3.60 4.57 -7.61
N LEU A 51 4.77 3.95 -7.71
CA LEU A 51 4.88 2.49 -7.81
C LEU A 51 4.32 1.80 -6.56
N PHE A 52 4.55 2.37 -5.38
CA PHE A 52 3.96 1.90 -4.13
C PHE A 52 2.44 1.95 -4.19
N THR A 53 1.87 3.08 -4.61
CA THR A 53 0.41 3.25 -4.75
C THR A 53 -0.16 2.23 -5.73
N VAL A 54 0.48 2.03 -6.90
CA VAL A 54 0.07 1.00 -7.88
C VAL A 54 0.09 -0.39 -7.24
N ALA A 55 1.20 -0.79 -6.61
CA ALA A 55 1.33 -2.12 -6.02
C ALA A 55 0.33 -2.33 -4.87
N TYR A 56 0.13 -1.32 -4.03
CA TYR A 56 -0.80 -1.35 -2.91
C TYR A 56 -2.25 -1.49 -3.38
N GLU A 57 -2.70 -0.71 -4.35
CA GLU A 57 -4.05 -0.80 -4.94
C GLU A 57 -4.32 -2.16 -5.58
N LEU A 58 -3.28 -2.79 -6.15
CA LEU A 58 -3.41 -4.13 -6.69
C LEU A 58 -3.50 -5.19 -5.58
N LEU A 59 -2.66 -5.09 -4.55
CA LEU A 59 -2.45 -6.18 -3.58
C LEU A 59 -3.34 -6.07 -2.33
N GLY A 60 -3.75 -4.87 -1.95
CA GLY A 60 -4.44 -4.58 -0.69
C GLY A 60 -3.58 -4.83 0.54
N SER A 61 -2.25 -4.73 0.40
CA SER A 61 -1.26 -5.06 1.43
C SER A 61 -0.04 -4.17 1.22
N ALA A 62 0.32 -3.39 2.24
CA ALA A 62 1.44 -2.47 2.19
C ALA A 62 2.77 -3.22 2.30
N ALA A 63 2.81 -4.29 3.09
CA ALA A 63 3.95 -5.19 3.14
C ALA A 63 4.23 -5.83 1.77
N ASP A 64 3.19 -6.39 1.11
CA ASP A 64 3.35 -6.99 -0.21
C ASP A 64 3.69 -5.95 -1.29
N ALA A 65 3.19 -4.72 -1.16
CA ALA A 65 3.55 -3.63 -2.07
C ALA A 65 5.05 -3.30 -1.97
N GLU A 66 5.61 -3.28 -0.77
CA GLU A 66 7.03 -2.97 -0.55
C GLU A 66 7.94 -4.10 -1.01
N ASP A 67 7.52 -5.36 -0.82
CA ASP A 67 8.19 -6.52 -1.42
C ASP A 67 8.24 -6.38 -2.95
N VAL A 68 7.11 -6.03 -3.57
CA VAL A 68 7.03 -5.80 -5.02
C VAL A 68 7.95 -4.66 -5.46
N LEU A 69 8.07 -3.58 -4.67
CA LEU A 69 8.99 -2.48 -4.98
C LEU A 69 10.45 -2.93 -4.92
N GLN A 70 10.81 -3.75 -3.94
CA GLN A 70 12.16 -4.31 -3.84
C GLN A 70 12.48 -5.21 -5.03
N GLU A 71 11.58 -6.11 -5.40
CA GLU A 71 11.74 -6.97 -6.59
C GLU A 71 11.80 -6.15 -7.90
N THR A 72 11.01 -5.08 -7.97
CA THR A 72 11.00 -4.13 -9.09
C THR A 72 12.35 -3.44 -9.21
N TRP A 73 12.90 -2.94 -8.10
CA TRP A 73 14.21 -2.28 -8.05
C TRP A 73 15.33 -3.19 -8.56
N LEU A 74 15.39 -4.44 -8.07
CA LEU A 74 16.40 -5.42 -8.49
C LEU A 74 16.36 -5.72 -9.99
N ARG A 75 15.17 -5.71 -10.59
CA ARG A 75 15.02 -5.87 -12.05
C ARG A 75 15.40 -4.60 -12.79
N TRP A 76 15.01 -3.45 -12.27
CA TRP A 76 15.24 -2.15 -12.90
C TRP A 76 16.72 -1.80 -13.02
N THR A 77 17.53 -2.08 -12.00
CA THR A 77 18.98 -1.83 -12.04
C THR A 77 19.73 -2.66 -13.07
N GLY A 78 19.14 -3.76 -13.55
CA GLY A 78 19.70 -4.59 -14.63
C GLY A 78 19.23 -4.18 -16.03
N VAL A 79 18.40 -3.14 -16.18
CA VAL A 79 17.88 -2.68 -17.49
C VAL A 79 18.84 -1.69 -18.12
N ASP A 80 19.11 -1.86 -19.41
CA ASP A 80 19.80 -0.82 -20.19
C ASP A 80 18.87 0.38 -20.40
N LEU A 81 19.15 1.47 -19.69
CA LEU A 81 18.37 2.70 -19.75
C LEU A 81 18.37 3.36 -21.13
N ALA A 82 19.34 3.07 -22.00
CA ALA A 82 19.38 3.62 -23.35
C ALA A 82 18.24 3.08 -24.24
N GLU A 83 17.71 1.90 -23.91
CA GLU A 83 16.59 1.28 -24.63
C GLU A 83 15.22 1.71 -24.08
N VAL A 84 15.20 2.36 -22.91
CA VAL A 84 13.96 2.76 -22.22
C VAL A 84 13.53 4.16 -22.67
N ARG A 85 12.51 4.22 -23.52
CA ARG A 85 11.93 5.49 -24.00
C ARG A 85 11.23 6.30 -22.90
N ASP A 86 10.42 5.61 -22.09
CA ASP A 86 9.69 6.20 -20.96
C ASP A 86 9.95 5.37 -19.70
N ARG A 87 10.68 5.97 -18.76
CA ARG A 87 11.06 5.31 -17.51
C ARG A 87 9.88 5.09 -16.58
N ARG A 88 8.94 6.04 -16.51
CA ARG A 88 7.72 5.93 -15.69
C ARG A 88 6.86 4.77 -16.17
N ALA A 89 6.54 4.75 -17.47
CA ALA A 89 5.73 3.68 -18.07
C ALA A 89 6.40 2.30 -17.91
N TYR A 90 7.73 2.24 -18.11
CA TYR A 90 8.48 1.01 -17.91
C TYR A 90 8.40 0.50 -16.47
N LEU A 91 8.64 1.37 -15.49
CA LEU A 91 8.57 1.04 -14.06
C LEU A 91 7.16 0.58 -13.66
N VAL A 92 6.11 1.30 -14.05
CA VAL A 92 4.72 0.90 -13.79
C VAL A 92 4.42 -0.47 -14.39
N ARG A 93 4.91 -0.74 -15.61
CA ARG A 93 4.76 -2.05 -16.27
C ARG A 93 5.42 -3.17 -15.47
N ILE A 94 6.69 -3.01 -15.07
CA ILE A 94 7.38 -4.09 -14.31
C ILE A 94 6.76 -4.29 -12.92
N THR A 95 6.37 -3.22 -12.23
CA THR A 95 5.66 -3.28 -10.94
C THR A 95 4.31 -3.99 -11.07
N THR A 96 3.53 -3.65 -12.09
CA THR A 96 2.23 -4.33 -12.37
C THR A 96 2.43 -5.83 -12.59
N ARG A 97 3.46 -6.22 -13.34
CA ARG A 97 3.74 -7.64 -13.59
C ARG A 97 4.14 -8.38 -12.31
N GLN A 98 4.94 -7.76 -11.44
CA GLN A 98 5.29 -8.34 -10.13
C GLN A 98 4.05 -8.47 -9.24
N ALA A 99 3.25 -7.40 -9.13
CA ALA A 99 2.01 -7.40 -8.35
C ALA A 99 1.00 -8.45 -8.85
N LEU A 100 0.83 -8.61 -10.17
CA LEU A 100 -0.02 -9.66 -10.74
C LEU A 100 0.48 -11.07 -10.40
N SER A 101 1.80 -11.28 -10.39
CA SER A 101 2.38 -12.56 -9.95
C SER A 101 2.06 -12.84 -8.48
N ARG A 102 2.26 -11.83 -7.61
CA ARG A 102 1.99 -11.91 -6.18
C ARG A 102 0.50 -12.12 -5.88
N LEU A 103 -0.41 -11.42 -6.57
CA LEU A 103 -1.86 -11.58 -6.45
C LEU A 103 -2.34 -13.02 -6.66
N ARG A 104 -1.80 -13.71 -7.67
CA ARG A 104 -2.13 -15.12 -7.93
C ARG A 104 -1.72 -16.03 -6.77
N THR A 105 -0.63 -15.70 -6.08
CA THR A 105 -0.15 -16.44 -4.91
C THR A 105 -0.95 -16.09 -3.66
N LEU A 106 -1.29 -14.81 -3.46
CA LEU A 106 -2.13 -14.36 -2.36
C LEU A 106 -3.53 -14.96 -2.42
N GLY A 107 -4.15 -15.05 -3.61
CA GLY A 107 -5.48 -15.65 -3.78
C GLY A 107 -5.58 -17.05 -3.14
N ARG A 108 -4.56 -17.90 -3.35
CA ARG A 108 -4.49 -19.24 -2.74
C ARG A 108 -4.34 -19.19 -1.22
N ARG A 109 -3.59 -18.22 -0.68
CA ARG A 109 -3.45 -18.03 0.78
C ARG A 109 -4.77 -17.57 1.42
N LYS A 110 -5.52 -16.70 0.73
CA LYS A 110 -6.82 -16.19 1.18
C LYS A 110 -7.89 -17.29 1.29
N GLU A 111 -7.81 -18.36 0.50
CA GLU A 111 -8.75 -19.51 0.60
C GLU A 111 -8.71 -20.18 1.99
N SER A 112 -7.55 -20.15 2.65
CA SER A 112 -7.37 -20.67 4.01
C SER A 112 -7.56 -19.61 5.12
N TYR A 113 -8.04 -18.42 4.78
CA TYR A 113 -8.17 -17.32 5.74
C TYR A 113 -9.31 -17.53 6.73
N VAL A 114 -9.09 -17.18 7.99
CA VAL A 114 -10.11 -17.29 9.04
C VAL A 114 -10.85 -15.97 9.17
N GLY A 115 -12.12 -15.96 8.76
CA GLY A 115 -12.99 -14.78 8.80
C GLY A 115 -12.95 -13.96 7.50
N GLU A 116 -13.42 -12.71 7.58
CA GLU A 116 -13.41 -11.80 6.44
C GLU A 116 -12.00 -11.26 6.17
N TRP A 117 -11.62 -11.16 4.90
CA TRP A 117 -10.37 -10.54 4.48
C TRP A 117 -10.61 -9.05 4.19
N LEU A 118 -9.99 -8.18 4.98
CA LEU A 118 -9.94 -6.74 4.71
C LEU A 118 -8.55 -6.35 4.15
N PRO A 119 -8.46 -5.38 3.23
CA PRO A 119 -7.17 -4.77 2.87
C PRO A 119 -6.43 -4.21 4.10
N GLU A 120 -5.10 -4.17 4.02
CA GLU A 120 -4.26 -3.53 5.03
C GLU A 120 -4.54 -2.02 5.05
N PRO A 121 -4.97 -1.42 6.18
CA PRO A 121 -5.20 0.01 6.27
C PRO A 121 -3.88 0.78 6.19
N LEU A 122 -3.91 1.94 5.54
CA LEU A 122 -2.79 2.86 5.50
C LEU A 122 -3.16 4.17 6.16
N LEU A 123 -2.37 4.59 7.15
CA LEU A 123 -2.41 5.95 7.65
C LEU A 123 -1.91 6.87 6.53
N THR A 124 -2.78 7.73 6.00
CA THR A 124 -2.46 8.59 4.86
C THR A 124 -2.25 10.03 5.28
N THR A 125 -1.35 10.72 4.58
CA THR A 125 -1.14 12.16 4.75
C THR A 125 -2.41 12.98 4.40
N PRO A 126 -2.61 14.18 4.98
CA PRO A 126 -3.83 14.96 4.77
C PRO A 126 -4.14 15.35 3.32
N ASP A 127 -3.11 15.51 2.48
CA ASP A 127 -3.21 15.83 1.05
C ASP A 127 -3.90 14.73 0.24
N VAL A 128 -3.77 13.46 0.65
CA VAL A 128 -4.51 12.35 0.03
C VAL A 128 -6.01 12.55 0.16
N ALA A 129 -6.47 13.07 1.30
CA ALA A 129 -7.88 13.39 1.48
C ALA A 129 -8.29 14.65 0.67
N GLU A 130 -7.35 15.55 0.34
CA GLU A 130 -7.54 16.79 -0.46
C GLU A 130 -7.80 16.50 -1.92
N ASP A 131 -7.17 15.48 -2.46
CA ASP A 131 -7.55 14.90 -3.73
C ASP A 131 -8.74 13.93 -3.55
N VAL A 132 -9.95 14.46 -3.70
CA VAL A 132 -11.21 13.68 -3.56
C VAL A 132 -11.23 12.46 -4.46
N GLU A 133 -10.73 12.60 -5.69
CA GLU A 133 -10.70 11.47 -6.61
C GLU A 133 -9.73 10.40 -6.12
N LEU A 134 -8.51 10.78 -5.69
CA LEU A 134 -7.53 9.87 -5.13
C LEU A 134 -8.07 9.18 -3.89
N ALA A 135 -8.60 9.95 -2.93
CA ALA A 135 -9.21 9.43 -1.72
C ALA A 135 -10.27 8.37 -2.01
N ASP A 136 -11.19 8.65 -2.94
CA ASP A 136 -12.26 7.72 -3.34
C ASP A 136 -11.68 6.42 -3.91
N SER A 137 -10.68 6.53 -4.79
CA SER A 137 -10.05 5.38 -5.44
C SER A 137 -9.30 4.48 -4.46
N VAL A 138 -8.59 5.06 -3.50
CA VAL A 138 -7.79 4.30 -2.52
C VAL A 138 -8.57 3.90 -1.27
N SER A 139 -9.84 4.32 -1.17
CA SER A 139 -10.69 4.09 0.00
C SER A 139 -10.82 2.60 0.35
N MET A 140 -10.96 2.30 1.65
CA MET A 140 -11.15 0.92 2.11
C MET A 140 -12.34 0.23 1.42
N ALA A 141 -13.43 0.98 1.21
CA ALA A 141 -14.60 0.47 0.50
C ALA A 141 -14.31 0.15 -0.97
N MET A 142 -13.58 1.02 -1.69
CA MET A 142 -13.20 0.77 -3.08
C MET A 142 -12.26 -0.44 -3.18
N MET A 143 -11.25 -0.54 -2.32
CA MET A 143 -10.36 -1.70 -2.28
C MET A 143 -11.13 -3.00 -2.02
N LEU A 144 -12.12 -3.00 -1.12
CA LEU A 144 -13.00 -4.16 -0.90
C LEU A 144 -13.84 -4.52 -2.13
N VAL A 145 -14.33 -3.53 -2.87
CA VAL A 145 -15.02 -3.79 -4.13
C VAL A 145 -14.05 -4.40 -5.15
N MET A 146 -12.82 -3.87 -5.25
CA MET A 146 -11.78 -4.42 -6.11
C MET A 146 -11.35 -5.84 -5.70
N GLU A 147 -11.54 -6.22 -4.43
CA GLU A 147 -11.32 -7.58 -3.96
C GLU A 147 -12.19 -8.63 -4.67
N THR A 148 -13.33 -8.21 -5.22
CA THR A 148 -14.25 -9.09 -5.94
C THR A 148 -13.91 -9.31 -7.42
N LEU A 149 -12.92 -8.56 -7.95
CA LEU A 149 -12.45 -8.67 -9.33
C LEU A 149 -11.43 -9.80 -9.50
N THR A 150 -11.36 -10.37 -10.71
CA THR A 150 -10.22 -11.22 -11.07
C THR A 150 -8.92 -10.41 -11.07
N PRO A 151 -7.73 -11.03 -10.87
CA PRO A 151 -6.47 -10.28 -10.81
C PRO A 151 -6.21 -9.39 -12.03
N THR A 152 -6.57 -9.85 -13.24
CA THR A 152 -6.44 -9.04 -14.45
C THR A 152 -7.45 -7.91 -14.49
N GLU A 153 -8.71 -8.14 -14.11
CA GLU A 153 -9.72 -7.07 -14.06
C GLU A 153 -9.32 -5.99 -13.08
N ARG A 154 -8.81 -6.36 -11.90
CA ARG A 154 -8.27 -5.41 -10.93
C ARG A 154 -7.12 -4.60 -11.52
N ALA A 155 -6.14 -5.25 -12.15
CA ALA A 155 -5.02 -4.55 -12.75
C ALA A 155 -5.43 -3.56 -13.85
N VAL A 156 -6.32 -3.99 -14.75
CA VAL A 156 -6.84 -3.11 -15.80
C VAL A 156 -7.66 -1.97 -15.22
N PHE A 157 -8.47 -2.22 -14.19
CA PHE A 157 -9.26 -1.19 -13.52
C PHE A 157 -8.37 -0.17 -12.82
N VAL A 158 -7.42 -0.62 -11.99
CA VAL A 158 -6.52 0.27 -11.25
C VAL A 158 -5.72 1.15 -12.20
N LEU A 159 -5.02 0.55 -13.18
CA LEU A 159 -4.19 1.32 -14.11
C LEU A 159 -5.01 2.31 -14.95
N ARG A 160 -6.26 1.98 -15.32
CA ARG A 160 -7.09 2.86 -16.14
C ARG A 160 -7.85 3.92 -15.34
N GLU A 161 -8.46 3.54 -14.22
CA GLU A 161 -9.40 4.39 -13.49
C GLU A 161 -8.75 5.14 -12.33
N VAL A 162 -7.65 4.63 -11.78
CA VAL A 162 -6.90 5.29 -10.69
C VAL A 162 -5.72 6.09 -11.22
N PHE A 163 -5.03 5.58 -12.25
CA PHE A 163 -3.80 6.17 -12.77
C PHE A 163 -3.92 6.76 -14.19
N ASP A 164 -5.08 6.63 -14.84
CA ASP A 164 -5.37 7.12 -16.20
C ASP A 164 -4.37 6.70 -17.29
N LEU A 165 -3.77 5.49 -17.18
CA LEU A 165 -2.88 4.98 -18.21
C LEU A 165 -3.61 4.67 -19.53
N GLY A 166 -2.87 4.79 -20.64
CA GLY A 166 -3.35 4.42 -21.97
C GLY A 166 -3.62 2.92 -22.11
N TYR A 167 -4.58 2.55 -22.96
CA TYR A 167 -4.91 1.13 -23.19
C TYR A 167 -3.75 0.32 -23.79
N ASP A 168 -2.88 0.98 -24.53
CA ASP A 168 -1.62 0.47 -25.08
C ASP A 168 -0.61 0.16 -23.98
N GLU A 169 -0.39 1.10 -23.04
CA GLU A 169 0.50 0.89 -21.90
C GLU A 169 -0.01 -0.24 -20.99
N ILE A 170 -1.31 -0.26 -20.73
CA ILE A 170 -1.94 -1.31 -19.92
C ILE A 170 -1.81 -2.67 -20.63
N ALA A 171 -2.00 -2.73 -21.94
CA ALA A 171 -1.83 -3.94 -22.74
C ALA A 171 -0.43 -4.54 -22.58
N GLU A 172 0.61 -3.71 -22.60
CA GLU A 172 1.96 -4.15 -22.31
C GLU A 172 2.14 -4.60 -20.85
N ALA A 173 1.54 -3.88 -19.90
CA ALA A 173 1.63 -4.20 -18.47
C ALA A 173 1.00 -5.56 -18.12
N VAL A 174 -0.15 -5.88 -18.71
CA VAL A 174 -0.90 -7.11 -18.40
C VAL A 174 -0.69 -8.24 -19.42
N ASP A 175 0.17 -8.03 -20.42
CA ASP A 175 0.50 -8.97 -21.50
C ASP A 175 -0.74 -9.43 -22.29
N LYS A 176 -1.49 -8.46 -22.82
CA LYS A 176 -2.73 -8.68 -23.60
C LYS A 176 -2.83 -7.74 -24.78
N SER A 177 -3.74 -8.03 -25.71
CA SER A 177 -4.06 -7.08 -26.78
C SER A 177 -4.86 -5.88 -26.24
N GLN A 178 -4.70 -4.70 -26.85
CA GLN A 178 -5.48 -3.50 -26.47
C GLN A 178 -6.99 -3.75 -26.52
N ALA A 179 -7.47 -4.52 -27.51
CA ALA A 179 -8.88 -4.89 -27.61
C ALA A 179 -9.36 -5.68 -26.38
N ALA A 180 -8.56 -6.66 -25.92
CA ALA A 180 -8.86 -7.43 -24.71
C ALA A 180 -8.82 -6.55 -23.45
N VAL A 181 -7.90 -5.60 -23.37
CA VAL A 181 -7.85 -4.63 -22.26
C VAL A 181 -9.10 -3.77 -22.22
N ARG A 182 -9.54 -3.20 -23.36
CA ARG A 182 -10.77 -2.39 -23.42
C ARG A 182 -12.00 -3.16 -22.95
N GLN A 183 -12.15 -4.40 -23.40
CA GLN A 183 -13.25 -5.25 -22.96
C GLN A 183 -13.16 -5.56 -21.45
N THR A 184 -11.96 -5.82 -20.95
CA THR A 184 -11.71 -6.08 -19.53
C THR A 184 -12.00 -4.86 -18.67
N ALA A 185 -11.59 -3.66 -19.12
CA ALA A 185 -11.86 -2.39 -18.44
C ALA A 185 -13.37 -2.13 -18.34
N HIS A 186 -14.10 -2.33 -19.44
CA HIS A 186 -15.56 -2.20 -19.43
C HIS A 186 -16.20 -3.15 -18.40
N ARG A 187 -15.80 -4.44 -18.40
CA ARG A 187 -16.34 -5.44 -17.47
C ARG A 187 -16.01 -5.11 -16.02
N ALA A 188 -14.77 -4.71 -15.74
CA ALA A 188 -14.35 -4.30 -14.41
C ALA A 188 -15.13 -3.05 -13.94
N ARG A 189 -15.29 -2.04 -14.81
CA ARG A 189 -16.10 -0.84 -14.52
C ARG A 189 -17.54 -1.19 -14.17
N ALA A 190 -18.17 -2.08 -14.95
CA ALA A 190 -19.54 -2.53 -14.67
C ALA A 190 -19.64 -3.28 -13.33
N HIS A 191 -18.66 -4.13 -13.02
CA HIS A 191 -18.60 -4.88 -11.77
C HIS A 191 -18.47 -3.96 -10.55
N VAL A 192 -17.58 -2.96 -10.65
CA VAL A 192 -17.36 -1.95 -9.61
C VAL A 192 -18.60 -1.05 -9.49
N ALA A 193 -19.13 -0.51 -10.58
CA ALA A 193 -20.31 0.37 -10.57
C ALA A 193 -21.53 -0.29 -9.92
N ALA A 194 -21.74 -1.58 -10.10
CA ALA A 194 -22.82 -2.33 -9.45
C ALA A 194 -22.69 -2.40 -7.91
N ARG A 195 -21.49 -2.16 -7.38
CA ARG A 195 -21.15 -2.24 -5.95
C ARG A 195 -20.59 -0.91 -5.41
N ARG A 196 -20.50 0.11 -6.26
CA ARG A 196 -19.89 1.40 -5.93
C ARG A 196 -20.76 2.13 -4.91
N PRO A 197 -20.15 2.80 -3.93
CA PRO A 197 -20.86 3.66 -3.00
C PRO A 197 -21.75 4.72 -3.67
N ARG A 198 -22.81 5.13 -2.97
CA ARG A 198 -23.82 6.07 -3.47
C ARG A 198 -23.74 7.35 -2.64
N GLY A 199 -23.42 8.46 -3.30
CA GLY A 199 -23.46 9.79 -2.70
C GLY A 199 -22.06 10.34 -2.42
N VAL A 200 -21.88 11.62 -2.74
CA VAL A 200 -20.69 12.38 -2.35
C VAL A 200 -21.04 13.06 -1.03
N VAL A 201 -20.39 12.66 0.05
CA VAL A 201 -20.55 13.30 1.37
C VAL A 201 -19.43 14.33 1.55
N SER A 202 -19.77 15.54 1.99
CA SER A 202 -18.73 16.54 2.25
C SER A 202 -17.85 16.12 3.43
N ARG A 203 -16.61 16.60 3.46
CA ARG A 203 -15.69 16.29 4.55
C ARG A 203 -16.20 16.73 5.92
N THR A 204 -16.88 17.87 5.98
CA THR A 204 -17.46 18.38 7.22
C THR A 204 -18.53 17.43 7.74
N GLU A 205 -19.42 16.97 6.86
CA GLU A 205 -20.46 15.98 7.23
C GLU A 205 -19.85 14.66 7.70
N SER A 206 -18.83 14.14 7.00
CA SER A 206 -18.13 12.91 7.40
C SER A 206 -17.45 13.06 8.77
N ARG A 207 -16.85 14.22 9.05
CA ARG A 207 -16.23 14.51 10.36
C ARG A 207 -17.26 14.61 11.47
N ASP A 208 -18.33 15.37 11.25
CA ASP A 208 -19.39 15.56 12.23
C ASP A 208 -20.10 14.24 12.56
N ALA A 209 -20.33 13.41 11.55
CA ALA A 209 -20.89 12.07 11.71
C ALA A 209 -19.92 11.13 12.46
N LEU A 210 -18.62 11.20 12.20
CA LEU A 210 -17.61 10.43 12.96
C LEU A 210 -17.55 10.87 14.42
N ASP A 211 -17.58 12.18 14.69
CA ASP A 211 -17.56 12.73 16.03
C ASP A 211 -18.85 12.33 16.80
N ALA A 212 -20.01 12.34 16.13
CA ALA A 212 -21.26 11.85 16.68
C ALA A 212 -21.19 10.35 17.00
N PHE A 213 -20.65 9.54 16.09
CA PHE A 213 -20.44 8.11 16.29
C PHE A 213 -19.54 7.83 17.50
N GLN A 214 -18.40 8.50 17.58
CA GLN A 214 -17.45 8.35 18.68
C GLN A 214 -18.11 8.70 20.03
N ARG A 215 -18.88 9.79 20.08
CA ARG A 215 -19.63 10.17 21.30
C ARG A 215 -20.65 9.11 21.68
N ALA A 216 -21.41 8.61 20.71
CA ALA A 216 -22.48 7.64 20.97
C ALA A 216 -21.91 6.30 21.47
N VAL A 217 -20.84 5.79 20.86
CA VAL A 217 -20.14 4.57 21.31
C VAL A 217 -19.59 4.73 22.73
N ARG A 218 -18.94 5.87 23.02
CA ARG A 218 -18.32 6.10 24.34
C ARG A 218 -19.35 6.27 25.48
N THR A 219 -20.50 6.86 25.18
CA THR A 219 -21.55 7.14 26.18
C THR A 219 -22.59 6.04 26.30
N GLY A 220 -22.60 5.07 25.38
CA GLY A 220 -23.63 4.04 25.34
C GLY A 220 -24.96 4.51 24.74
N ASP A 221 -24.96 5.60 23.97
CA ASP A 221 -26.16 6.17 23.37
C ASP A 221 -26.63 5.36 22.16
N LEU A 222 -27.56 4.44 22.41
CA LEU A 222 -28.16 3.60 21.37
C LEU A 222 -28.94 4.42 20.34
N GLN A 223 -29.70 5.43 20.77
CA GLN A 223 -30.52 6.21 19.85
C GLN A 223 -29.64 7.06 18.94
N GLY A 224 -28.63 7.72 19.51
CA GLY A 224 -27.64 8.48 18.74
C GLY A 224 -26.90 7.61 17.71
N LEU A 225 -26.60 6.35 18.03
CA LEU A 225 -26.07 5.40 17.05
C LEU A 225 -27.07 5.07 15.94
N LEU A 226 -28.34 4.78 16.27
CA LEU A 226 -29.35 4.45 15.27
C LEU A 226 -29.65 5.62 14.32
N ASP A 227 -29.53 6.86 14.80
CA ASP A 227 -29.80 8.06 13.99
C ASP A 227 -28.73 8.31 12.91
N ILE A 228 -27.48 7.90 13.17
CA ILE A 228 -26.35 8.10 12.26
C ILE A 228 -26.03 6.86 11.40
N LEU A 229 -26.45 5.66 11.81
CA LEU A 229 -26.25 4.44 11.03
C LEU A 229 -27.26 4.36 9.88
N ALA A 230 -26.79 4.00 8.69
CA ALA A 230 -27.66 3.65 7.58
C ALA A 230 -28.46 2.37 7.94
N PRO A 231 -29.71 2.22 7.48
CA PRO A 231 -30.53 1.05 7.78
C PRO A 231 -29.87 -0.28 7.39
N ASP A 232 -29.14 -0.28 6.28
CA ASP A 232 -28.42 -1.40 5.68
C ASP A 232 -26.91 -1.40 5.99
N VAL A 233 -26.48 -0.66 7.03
CA VAL A 233 -25.06 -0.61 7.42
C VAL A 233 -24.46 -2.00 7.57
N VAL A 234 -23.24 -2.16 7.06
CA VAL A 234 -22.47 -3.40 7.19
C VAL A 234 -21.24 -3.17 8.06
N LEU A 235 -21.06 -4.03 9.06
CA LEU A 235 -19.86 -4.12 9.86
C LEU A 235 -19.09 -5.39 9.49
N LEU A 236 -17.85 -5.21 9.04
CA LEU A 236 -16.88 -6.28 8.75
C LEU A 236 -15.77 -6.26 9.80
N GLY A 237 -15.25 -7.44 10.14
CA GLY A 237 -14.12 -7.57 11.05
C GLY A 237 -13.07 -8.52 10.50
N ASP A 238 -11.81 -8.10 10.54
CA ASP A 238 -10.66 -8.91 10.17
C ASP A 238 -9.74 -9.10 11.37
N GLY A 239 -9.70 -10.32 11.90
CA GLY A 239 -8.77 -10.73 12.95
C GLY A 239 -7.68 -11.69 12.49
N GLY A 240 -7.73 -12.14 11.24
CA GLY A 240 -6.81 -13.13 10.66
C GLY A 240 -6.64 -14.44 11.44
N GLY A 241 -7.57 -14.80 12.32
CA GLY A 241 -7.44 -15.93 13.24
C GLY A 241 -6.46 -15.69 14.41
N ILE A 242 -5.81 -14.53 14.48
CA ILE A 242 -4.88 -14.13 15.55
C ILE A 242 -5.64 -13.40 16.66
N LYS A 243 -6.56 -12.52 16.28
CA LYS A 243 -7.47 -11.82 17.18
C LYS A 243 -8.89 -12.31 16.97
N GLN A 244 -9.69 -12.36 18.04
CA GLN A 244 -11.12 -12.55 17.87
C GLN A 244 -11.70 -11.36 17.11
N ALA A 245 -12.37 -11.65 15.99
CA ALA A 245 -13.05 -10.66 15.19
C ALA A 245 -14.41 -11.20 14.77
N ILE A 246 -15.20 -10.33 14.16
CA ILE A 246 -16.48 -10.68 13.57
C ILE A 246 -16.22 -11.63 12.40
N LEU A 247 -16.57 -12.91 12.56
CA LEU A 247 -16.30 -13.94 11.55
C LEU A 247 -17.19 -13.86 10.31
N ARG A 248 -18.33 -13.15 10.39
CA ARG A 248 -19.29 -12.99 9.30
C ARG A 248 -19.85 -11.58 9.30
N PRO A 249 -20.13 -10.98 8.13
CA PRO A 249 -20.66 -9.63 8.04
C PRO A 249 -21.92 -9.44 8.91
N VAL A 250 -21.96 -8.35 9.65
CA VAL A 250 -23.14 -7.96 10.43
C VAL A 250 -23.84 -6.84 9.69
N THR A 251 -25.05 -7.12 9.20
CA THR A 251 -25.86 -6.17 8.43
C THR A 251 -27.06 -5.69 9.23
N GLY A 252 -27.29 -4.39 9.22
CA GLY A 252 -28.46 -3.72 9.78
C GLY A 252 -28.14 -2.89 11.02
N ALA A 253 -28.66 -1.65 11.05
CA ALA A 253 -28.38 -0.66 12.10
C ALA A 253 -28.59 -1.21 13.52
N ASP A 254 -29.72 -1.89 13.77
CA ASP A 254 -30.03 -2.51 15.06
C ASP A 254 -28.99 -3.51 15.54
N LYS A 255 -28.53 -4.39 14.65
CA LYS A 255 -27.58 -5.45 14.99
C LYS A 255 -26.20 -4.87 15.24
N VAL A 256 -25.78 -3.93 14.38
CA VAL A 256 -24.50 -3.23 14.49
C VAL A 256 -24.45 -2.41 15.78
N ALA A 257 -25.47 -1.59 16.07
CA ALA A 257 -25.50 -0.76 17.27
C ALA A 257 -25.43 -1.60 18.56
N ARG A 258 -26.22 -2.68 18.65
CA ARG A 258 -26.18 -3.59 19.81
C ARG A 258 -24.83 -4.28 19.97
N LEU A 259 -24.18 -4.65 18.86
CA LEU A 259 -22.86 -5.27 18.91
C LEU A 259 -21.80 -4.29 19.42
N LEU A 260 -21.79 -3.05 18.90
CA LEU A 260 -20.86 -2.01 19.34
C LEU A 260 -21.03 -1.71 20.83
N LEU A 261 -22.27 -1.47 21.29
CA LEU A 261 -22.54 -1.18 22.69
C LEU A 261 -22.34 -2.40 23.61
N GLY A 262 -22.66 -3.60 23.13
CA GLY A 262 -22.52 -4.83 23.91
C GLY A 262 -21.08 -5.31 24.07
N GLY A 263 -20.23 -5.08 23.05
CA GLY A 263 -18.84 -5.50 23.02
C GLY A 263 -17.88 -4.50 23.64
N LEU A 264 -17.99 -3.20 23.30
CA LEU A 264 -17.01 -2.18 23.68
C LEU A 264 -17.20 -1.67 25.11
N VAL A 265 -18.45 -1.53 25.58
CA VAL A 265 -18.77 -0.96 26.92
C VAL A 265 -18.45 -1.95 28.06
N LYS A 266 -18.27 -3.24 27.75
CA LYS A 266 -18.11 -4.30 28.77
C LYS A 266 -16.66 -4.76 28.96
N LEU A 267 -15.69 -4.19 28.25
CA LEU A 267 -14.29 -4.55 28.43
C LEU A 267 -13.75 -3.91 29.72
N PRO A 268 -13.10 -4.67 30.62
CA PRO A 268 -12.48 -4.15 31.84
C PRO A 268 -11.14 -3.45 31.56
N THR A 269 -11.11 -2.64 30.51
CA THR A 269 -9.90 -2.16 29.83
C THR A 269 -10.10 -0.69 29.49
N THR A 270 -9.04 0.11 29.58
CA THR A 270 -9.12 1.52 29.20
C THR A 270 -9.14 1.62 27.68
N MET A 271 -10.24 2.12 27.12
CA MET A 271 -10.41 2.29 25.67
C MET A 271 -10.23 3.75 25.26
N SER A 272 -9.34 4.01 24.30
CA SER A 272 -9.29 5.29 23.58
C SER A 272 -9.72 5.10 22.13
N MET A 273 -10.28 6.16 21.55
CA MET A 273 -10.70 6.22 20.16
C MET A 273 -10.15 7.52 19.58
N ASP A 274 -9.15 7.45 18.71
CA ASP A 274 -8.47 8.62 18.16
C ASP A 274 -8.83 8.76 16.67
N PRO A 275 -9.37 9.90 16.23
CA PRO A 275 -9.70 10.12 14.83
C PRO A 275 -8.43 10.27 13.98
N VAL A 276 -8.38 9.59 12.84
CA VAL A 276 -7.26 9.59 11.89
C VAL A 276 -7.75 9.58 10.44
N GLN A 277 -6.84 9.77 9.49
CA GLN A 277 -7.09 9.57 8.06
C GLN A 277 -6.51 8.24 7.62
N VAL A 278 -7.36 7.30 7.22
CA VAL A 278 -6.97 6.01 6.67
C VAL A 278 -7.46 5.92 5.23
N ASN A 279 -6.55 5.67 4.29
CA ASN A 279 -6.91 5.52 2.88
C ASN A 279 -7.70 6.74 2.34
N GLY A 280 -7.26 7.94 2.73
CA GLY A 280 -7.89 9.21 2.34
C GLY A 280 -9.23 9.51 3.04
N HIS A 281 -9.69 8.66 3.95
CA HIS A 281 -11.00 8.77 4.60
C HIS A 281 -10.93 8.78 6.13
N PRO A 282 -11.90 9.42 6.80
CA PRO A 282 -11.96 9.43 8.26
C PRO A 282 -12.10 8.01 8.84
N ALA A 283 -11.31 7.73 9.86
CA ALA A 283 -11.27 6.46 10.56
C ALA A 283 -10.98 6.66 12.05
N LEU A 284 -11.07 5.59 12.83
CA LEU A 284 -10.73 5.58 14.25
C LEU A 284 -9.62 4.58 14.54
N LEU A 285 -8.58 5.04 15.22
CA LEU A 285 -7.65 4.16 15.94
C LEU A 285 -8.26 3.84 17.30
N ILE A 286 -8.52 2.57 17.55
CA ILE A 286 -9.01 2.10 18.85
C ILE A 286 -7.86 1.44 19.58
N ARG A 287 -7.55 1.98 20.76
CA ARG A 287 -6.51 1.43 21.64
C ARG A 287 -7.15 0.84 22.88
N LEU A 288 -6.59 -0.27 23.31
CA LEU A 288 -6.95 -0.99 24.53
C LEU A 288 -5.73 -1.00 25.44
N ASP A 289 -5.85 -0.39 26.62
CA ASP A 289 -4.74 -0.18 27.56
C ASP A 289 -3.50 0.50 26.92
N GLY A 290 -3.74 1.35 25.91
CA GLY A 290 -2.70 2.09 25.17
C GLY A 290 -2.20 1.40 23.90
N ASP A 291 -2.39 0.10 23.77
CA ASP A 291 -1.96 -0.67 22.60
C ASP A 291 -2.97 -0.57 21.46
N LEU A 292 -2.48 -0.44 20.22
CA LEU A 292 -3.33 -0.45 19.05
C LEU A 292 -4.02 -1.81 18.89
N ASP A 293 -5.35 -1.83 19.02
CA ASP A 293 -6.14 -3.05 18.90
C ASP A 293 -6.92 -3.11 17.58
N THR A 294 -7.51 -1.99 17.16
CA THR A 294 -8.36 -1.95 15.98
C THR A 294 -8.17 -0.66 15.19
N VAL A 295 -8.11 -0.77 13.87
CA VAL A 295 -8.37 0.35 12.94
C VAL A 295 -9.79 0.19 12.41
N MET A 296 -10.64 1.17 12.65
CA MET A 296 -12.01 1.20 12.14
C MET A 296 -12.11 2.22 11.01
N ALA A 297 -12.04 1.75 9.77
CA ALA A 297 -12.34 2.59 8.61
C ALA A 297 -13.86 2.75 8.49
N VAL A 298 -14.32 3.97 8.23
CA VAL A 298 -15.74 4.31 8.20
C VAL A 298 -16.13 4.77 6.81
N ARG A 299 -17.24 4.27 6.30
CA ARG A 299 -17.84 4.72 5.06
C ARG A 299 -19.11 5.50 5.34
N PHE A 300 -19.23 6.62 4.64
CA PHE A 300 -20.39 7.49 4.69
C PHE A 300 -21.12 7.47 3.33
N ASP A 301 -22.44 7.33 3.36
CA ASP A 301 -23.33 7.54 2.22
C ASP A 301 -24.49 8.41 2.71
N ASP A 302 -24.85 9.45 1.94
CA ASP A 302 -25.95 10.37 2.27
C ASP A 302 -25.93 10.90 3.72
N GLY A 303 -24.73 11.22 4.24
CA GLY A 303 -24.53 11.75 5.60
C GLY A 303 -24.69 10.73 6.73
N ARG A 304 -24.83 9.43 6.41
CA ARG A 304 -24.93 8.33 7.38
C ARG A 304 -23.80 7.33 7.21
N ILE A 305 -23.49 6.63 8.30
CA ILE A 305 -22.50 5.55 8.28
C ILE A 305 -23.12 4.31 7.65
N SER A 306 -22.64 3.92 6.48
CA SER A 306 -23.11 2.75 5.73
C SER A 306 -22.13 1.57 5.78
N GLY A 307 -20.89 1.80 6.19
CA GLY A 307 -19.89 0.76 6.34
C GLY A 307 -18.95 1.01 7.51
N LEU A 308 -18.66 -0.05 8.24
CA LEU A 308 -17.67 -0.09 9.31
C LEU A 308 -16.72 -1.27 9.02
N TYR A 309 -15.43 -0.99 8.86
CA TYR A 309 -14.44 -2.00 8.51
C TYR A 309 -13.37 -2.05 9.60
N ALA A 310 -13.48 -3.04 10.48
CA ALA A 310 -12.64 -3.20 11.66
C ALA A 310 -11.47 -4.15 11.38
N VAL A 311 -10.27 -3.60 11.17
CA VAL A 311 -9.04 -4.38 11.04
C VAL A 311 -8.39 -4.53 12.41
N ARG A 312 -8.32 -5.76 12.92
CA ARG A 312 -7.73 -6.15 14.21
C ARG A 312 -6.51 -7.05 14.07
N ASN A 313 -6.32 -7.64 12.88
CA ASN A 313 -5.17 -8.49 12.61
C ASN A 313 -3.87 -7.69 12.78
N PRO A 314 -3.03 -8.00 13.80
CA PRO A 314 -1.82 -7.23 14.08
C PRO A 314 -0.82 -7.23 12.93
N GLU A 315 -0.80 -8.28 12.10
CA GLU A 315 0.05 -8.34 10.90
C GLU A 315 -0.32 -7.25 9.87
N LYS A 316 -1.57 -6.76 9.91
CA LYS A 316 -2.07 -5.68 9.03
C LYS A 316 -2.01 -4.29 9.67
N LEU A 317 -1.58 -4.17 10.92
CA LEU A 317 -1.56 -2.88 11.64
C LEU A 317 -0.16 -2.26 11.72
N THR A 318 0.84 -2.88 11.07
CA THR A 318 2.25 -2.45 11.14
C THR A 318 2.51 -1.07 10.54
N ARG A 319 1.61 -0.58 9.66
CA ARG A 319 1.72 0.72 8.98
C ARG A 319 0.94 1.86 9.65
N MET A 320 0.46 1.66 10.87
CA MET A 320 -0.35 2.67 11.57
C MET A 320 0.45 3.66 12.42
N GLU A 321 1.77 3.58 12.43
CA GLU A 321 2.65 4.49 13.18
C GLU A 321 3.16 5.68 12.35
N ARG A 322 3.10 5.59 11.02
CA ARG A 322 3.67 6.60 10.12
C ARG A 322 2.74 6.89 8.95
N GLU A 323 2.53 8.17 8.68
CA GLU A 323 1.76 8.61 7.52
C GLU A 323 2.47 8.25 6.21
N THR A 324 1.68 7.82 5.25
CA THR A 324 2.10 7.40 3.91
C THR A 324 1.51 8.36 2.88
N ALA A 325 2.39 8.96 2.08
CA ALA A 325 1.99 9.76 0.92
C ALA A 325 1.62 8.83 -0.26
N LEU A 326 0.53 9.13 -0.95
CA LEU A 326 0.07 8.40 -2.13
C LEU A 326 0.01 9.35 -3.33
N HIS A 327 0.35 8.84 -4.53
CA HIS A 327 0.38 9.65 -5.76
C HIS A 327 -0.15 8.86 -6.97
N ARG A 328 -0.71 9.57 -7.95
CA ARG A 328 -1.15 9.07 -9.27
C ARG A 328 -0.14 9.37 -10.37
#